data_AF-A0AA35IWD6-F1
#
_entry.id   AF-A0AA35IWD6-F1
#
_cell.length_a   1.000
_cell.length_b   1.000
_cell.length_c   1.000
_cell.angle_alpha   90.00
_cell.angle_beta   90.00
_cell.angle_gamma   90.00
#
_symmetry.space_group_name_H-M   'P 1'
#
loop_
_entity.id
_entity.type
_entity.pdbx_description
1 polymer ?
#
loop_
_entity_poly.entity_id
_entity_poly.type
_entity_poly.pdbx_seq_one_letter_code
_entity_poly.pdbx_strand_id
1 'polypeptide(L)' 'MLSKEALVKILSQNNCGKDIEISDEVIPMIQKYLDIFIEEAALRSLQSHKDINKEHDKKDPLELSHQDLERVVGVLLMDM' A
#
# COMPACT_ATOMS: atom_id res chain seq x y z
N MET A 1 5.09 -2.20 -12.17
CA MET A 1 5.68 -3.12 -11.19
C MET A 1 7.04 -2.58 -10.74
N LEU A 2 7.28 -2.56 -9.43
CA LEU A 2 8.56 -2.17 -8.84
C LEU A 2 9.71 -3.04 -9.40
N SER A 3 10.88 -2.47 -9.68
CA SER A 3 12.00 -3.28 -10.21
C SER A 3 12.51 -4.30 -9.19
N LYS A 4 13.09 -5.41 -9.67
CA LYS A 4 13.70 -6.44 -8.84
C LYS A 4 14.75 -5.84 -7.89
N GLU A 5 15.62 -4.98 -8.42
CA GLU A 5 16.72 -4.38 -7.67
C GLU A 5 16.20 -3.46 -6.56
N ALA A 6 15.14 -2.69 -6.84
CA ALA A 6 14.52 -1.81 -5.85
C ALA A 6 13.84 -2.62 -4.74
N LEU A 7 13.14 -3.70 -5.10
CA LEU A 7 12.47 -4.59 -4.15
C LEU A 7 13.46 -5.26 -3.19
N VAL A 8 14.57 -5.80 -3.71
CA VAL A 8 15.63 -6.39 -2.87
C VAL A 8 16.22 -5.36 -1.91
N LYS A 9 16.51 -4.13 -2.38
CA LYS A 9 17.04 -3.07 -1.52
C LYS A 9 16.07 -2.67 -0.41
N ILE A 10 14.78 -2.53 -0.73
CA ILE A 10 13.74 -2.17 0.27
C ILE A 10 13.63 -3.28 1.33
N LEU A 11 13.59 -4.55 0.92
CA LEU A 11 13.47 -5.66 1.87
C LEU A 11 14.74 -5.85 2.72
N SER A 12 15.91 -5.53 2.16
CA SER A 12 17.20 -5.64 2.85
C SER A 12 17.48 -4.49 3.82
N GLN A 13 16.65 -3.44 3.85
CA GLN A 13 16.89 -2.25 4.67
C GLN A 13 17.10 -2.55 6.16
N ASN A 14 16.44 -3.60 6.67
CA ASN A 14 16.52 -4.02 8.06
C ASN A 14 17.51 -5.17 8.30
N ASN A 15 18.22 -5.63 7.26
CA ASN A 15 19.10 -6.81 7.30
C ASN A 15 20.57 -6.47 7.58
N CYS A 16 20.83 -5.49 8.47
CA CYS A 16 22.17 -5.11 8.93
C CYS A 16 23.22 -4.92 7.81
N GLY A 17 22.82 -4.32 6.68
CA GLY A 17 23.71 -3.99 5.57
C GLY A 17 24.07 -5.15 4.62
N LYS A 18 23.40 -6.30 4.73
CA LYS A 18 23.52 -7.39 3.76
C LYS A 18 22.24 -7.48 2.92
N ASP A 19 22.41 -7.55 1.61
CA ASP A 19 21.30 -7.81 0.71
C ASP A 19 20.76 -9.23 0.94
N ILE A 20 19.43 -9.38 0.95
CA ILE A 20 18.79 -10.70 1.00
C ILE A 20 18.81 -11.34 -0.38
N GLU A 21 19.06 -12.65 -0.42
CA GLU A 21 18.91 -13.45 -1.63
C GLU A 21 17.45 -13.91 -1.76
N ILE A 22 16.82 -13.56 -2.89
CA ILE A 22 15.43 -13.93 -3.20
C ILE A 22 15.45 -14.72 -4.52
N SER A 23 14.79 -15.88 -4.52
CA SER A 23 14.61 -16.69 -5.74
C SER A 23 13.86 -15.88 -6.82
N ASP A 24 14.29 -16.02 -8.07
CA ASP A 24 13.70 -15.32 -9.22
C ASP A 24 12.20 -15.58 -9.37
N GLU A 25 11.73 -16.78 -8.98
CA GLU A 25 10.32 -17.16 -9.03
C GLU A 25 9.46 -16.46 -7.97
N VAL A 26 10.06 -16.03 -6.85
CA VAL A 26 9.36 -15.38 -5.73
C VAL A 26 9.20 -13.88 -5.97
N ILE A 27 10.09 -13.28 -6.75
CA ILE A 27 10.04 -11.85 -7.07
C ILE A 27 8.69 -11.40 -7.65
N PRO A 28 8.11 -12.05 -8.67
CA PRO A 28 6.79 -11.67 -9.17
C PRO A 28 5.69 -11.83 -8.12
N MET A 29 5.83 -12.77 -7.17
CA MET A 29 4.86 -12.95 -6.08
C MET A 29 4.90 -11.77 -5.09
N ILE A 30 6.10 -11.31 -4.72
CA ILE A 30 6.24 -10.14 -3.83
C ILE A 30 5.79 -8.86 -4.55
N GLN A 31 6.11 -8.72 -5.84
CA GLN A 31 5.61 -7.58 -6.64
C GLN A 31 4.08 -7.57 -6.67
N LYS A 32 3.44 -8.73 -6.88
CA LYS A 32 1.98 -8.87 -6.82
C LYS A 32 1.42 -8.52 -5.44
N TYR A 33 2.07 -8.97 -4.37
CA TYR A 33 1.68 -8.62 -3.00
C TYR A 33 1.75 -7.11 -2.75
N LEU A 34 2.81 -6.44 -3.22
CA LEU A 34 2.96 -4.99 -3.10
C LEU A 34 1.87 -4.24 -3.88
N ASP A 35 1.54 -4.69 -5.10
CA ASP A 35 0.47 -4.10 -5.88
C ASP A 35 -0.89 -4.23 -5.15
N ILE A 36 -1.19 -5.39 -4.57
CA ILE A 36 -2.41 -5.62 -3.76
C ILE A 36 -2.41 -4.74 -2.51
N PHE A 37 -1.28 -4.63 -1.81
CA PHE A 37 -1.17 -3.78 -0.61
C PHE A 37 -1.49 -2.32 -0.91
N ILE A 38 -0.96 -1.79 -2.02
CA ILE A 38 -1.21 -0.40 -2.44
C ILE A 38 -2.66 -0.22 -2.88
N GLU A 39 -3.22 -1.18 -3.61
CA GLU A 39 -4.61 -1.15 -4.07
C GLU A 39 -5.59 -1.17 -2.89
N GLU A 40 -5.38 -2.06 -1.92
CA GLU A 40 -6.18 -2.14 -0.69
C GLU A 40 -6.09 -0.85 0.14
N ALA A 41 -4.88 -0.30 0.30
CA ALA A 41 -4.68 0.97 0.98
C ALA A 41 -5.48 2.11 0.33
N ALA A 42 -5.44 2.20 -1.01
CA ALA A 42 -6.15 3.22 -1.77
C ALA A 42 -7.68 3.03 -1.73
N LEU A 43 -8.17 1.80 -1.94
CA LEU A 43 -9.60 1.49 -1.95
C LEU A 43 -10.23 1.69 -0.57
N ARG A 44 -9.56 1.27 0.50
CA ARG A 44 -10.04 1.49 1.87
C ARG A 44 -10.00 2.96 2.25
N SER A 45 -8.95 3.70 1.88
CA SER A 45 -8.89 5.15 2.10
C SER A 45 -10.02 5.87 1.36
N LEU A 46 -10.27 5.50 0.10
CA LEU A 46 -11.37 5.99 -0.71
C LEU A 46 -12.73 5.71 -0.08
N GLN A 47 -12.93 4.50 0.43
CA GLN A 47 -14.18 4.11 1.08
C GLN A 47 -14.39 4.88 2.38
N SER A 48 -13.34 4.98 3.22
CA SER A 48 -13.33 5.76 4.45
C SER A 48 -13.66 7.23 4.20
N HIS A 49 -13.08 7.84 3.15
CA HIS A 49 -13.38 9.20 2.73
C HIS A 49 -14.85 9.39 2.34
N LYS A 50 -15.39 8.46 1.53
CA LYS A 50 -16.79 8.48 1.12
C LYS A 50 -17.74 8.33 2.29
N ASP A 51 -17.45 7.43 3.24
CA ASP A 51 -18.31 7.17 4.39
C ASP A 51 -18.46 8.40 5.30
N ILE A 52 -17.42 9.22 5.42
CA ILE A 52 -17.45 10.47 6.19
C ILE A 52 -18.11 11.61 5.41
N ASN A 53 -17.84 11.71 4.10
CA ASN A 53 -18.32 12.81 3.26
C ASN A 53 -19.67 12.54 2.59
N LYS A 54 -20.38 11.47 2.98
CA LYS A 54 -21.73 11.11 2.52
C LYS A 54 -22.79 12.22 2.65
N GLU A 55 -22.49 13.32 3.34
CA GLU A 55 -23.39 14.48 3.49
C GLU A 55 -23.05 15.68 2.59
N HIS A 56 -21.93 15.67 1.86
CA HIS A 56 -21.52 16.78 1.01
C HIS A 56 -21.35 16.34 -0.45
N ASP A 57 -22.48 16.30 -1.14
CA ASP A 57 -22.65 16.10 -2.58
C ASP A 57 -22.17 17.34 -3.37
N LYS A 58 -20.94 17.78 -3.11
CA LYS A 58 -20.29 18.86 -3.86
C LYS A 58 -19.41 18.25 -4.93
N LYS A 59 -19.55 18.77 -6.15
CA LYS A 59 -18.86 18.41 -7.39
C LYS A 59 -17.33 18.68 -7.37
N ASP A 60 -16.72 18.65 -6.20
CA ASP A 60 -15.27 18.83 -6.08
C ASP A 60 -14.58 17.50 -6.44
N PRO A 61 -13.39 17.56 -7.05
CA PRO A 61 -12.62 16.36 -7.33
C PRO A 61 -12.36 15.63 -6.02
N LEU A 62 -12.61 14.33 -6.02
CA LEU A 62 -12.34 13.49 -4.86
C LEU A 62 -10.82 13.47 -4.60
N GLU A 63 -10.41 14.10 -3.50
CA GLU A 63 -9.02 14.23 -3.10
C GLU A 63 -8.82 13.48 -1.77
N LEU A 64 -7.92 12.49 -1.78
CA LEU A 64 -7.56 11.74 -0.58
C LEU A 64 -6.47 12.49 0.18
N SER A 65 -6.64 12.56 1.50
CA SER A 65 -5.67 13.16 2.41
C SER A 65 -4.98 12.09 3.26
N HIS A 66 -3.92 12.47 3.98
CA HIS A 66 -3.25 11.57 4.92
C HIS A 66 -4.22 11.00 6.00
N GLN A 67 -5.26 11.76 6.36
CA GLN A 67 -6.26 11.34 7.35
C GLN A 67 -7.08 10.13 6.88
N ASP A 68 -7.29 9.99 5.56
CA ASP A 68 -8.03 8.85 5.00
C ASP A 68 -7.23 7.56 5.16
N LEU A 69 -5.91 7.62 4.98
CA LEU A 69 -5.01 6.50 5.18
C LEU A 69 -4.83 6.17 6.67
N GLU A 70 -4.64 7.17 7.52
CA GLU A 70 -4.50 6.99 8.98
C GLU A 70 -5.71 6.27 9.61
N ARG A 71 -6.91 6.51 9.08
CA ARG A 71 -8.13 5.83 9.53
C ARG A 71 -8.15 4.34 9.21
N VAL A 72 -7.53 3.92 8.10
CA VAL A 72 -7.64 2.53 7.62
C VAL A 72 -6.39 1.71 7.84
N VAL A 73 -5.24 2.35 8.09
CA VAL A 73 -3.94 1.68 8.20
C VAL A 73 -3.91 0.60 9.28
N GLY A 74 -4.60 0.82 10.42
CA GLY A 74 -4.64 -0.17 11.51
C GLY A 74 -5.27 -1.49 11.06
N VAL A 75 -6.41 -1.43 10.35
CA VAL A 75 -7.10 -2.63 9.83
C VAL A 75 -6.34 -3.21 8.63
N LEU A 76 -5.81 -2.36 7.76
CA LEU A 76 -4.99 -2.78 6.62
C LEU A 76 -3.79 -3.63 7.05
N LEU A 77 -3.07 -3.21 8.09
CA LEU A 77 -1.90 -3.93 8.62
C LEU A 77 -2.27 -5.18 9.42
N MET A 78 -3.53 -5.35 9.83
CA MET A 78 -4.00 -6.60 10.46
C MET A 78 -4.40 -7.66 9.44
N ASP A 79 -4.90 -7.24 8.28
CA ASP A 79 -5.37 -8.16 7.22
C ASP A 79 -4.23 -8.72 6.36
N MET A 80 -3.10 -8.01 6.29
CA MET A 80 -1.94 -8.32 5.45
C MET A 80 -0.83 -9.00 6.24
#